data_AF-A0A2R7SJX5-F1
#
_entry.id   AF-A0A2R7SJX5-F1
#
_cell.length_a   1.000
_cell.length_b   1.000
_cell.length_c   1.000
_cell.angle_alpha   90.00
_cell.angle_beta   90.00
_cell.angle_gamma   90.00
#
_symmetry.space_group_name_H-M   'P 1'
#
loop_
_entity.id
_entity.type
_entity.pdbx_description
1 polymer ?
#
loop_
_entity_poly.entity_id
_entity_poly.type
_entity_poly.pdbx_seq_one_letter_code
_entity_poly.pdbx_strand_id
1 'polypeptide(L)'
;MTTRPDRLGQPWASIDIGSNSFRLELARLSGDRYQRITYLKESVRLGAGLDENGMLTEEAMQRGLACLKGFGDQLVGIPSERIRAVATQTLREARNRNAFLARAEAVLG
;
A
#
# COMPACT_ATOMS: atom_id res chain seq x y z
N MET A 1 0.80 37.06 -4.84
CA MET A 1 0.06 36.42 -3.74
C MET A 1 0.78 35.12 -3.40
N THR A 2 1.79 35.20 -2.54
CA THR A 2 2.74 34.12 -2.26
C THR A 2 2.11 33.18 -1.24
N THR A 3 1.71 31.98 -1.67
CA THR A 3 1.33 30.90 -0.77
C THR A 3 2.52 30.63 0.16
N ARG A 4 2.33 30.85 1.46
CA ARG A 4 3.31 30.43 2.47
C ARG A 4 3.54 28.93 2.27
N PRO A 5 4.78 28.44 2.17
CA PRO A 5 5.01 27.01 2.16
C PRO A 5 4.43 26.46 3.45
N ASP A 6 3.53 25.50 3.29
CA ASP A 6 3.07 24.60 4.34
C ASP A 6 4.26 24.27 5.27
N ARG A 7 4.16 24.69 6.54
CA ARG A 7 5.18 24.45 7.58
C ARG A 7 5.28 22.97 7.98
N LEU A 8 4.44 22.11 7.42
CA LEU A 8 4.49 20.67 7.56
C LEU A 8 5.15 20.12 6.29
N GLY A 9 6.26 19.39 6.46
CA GLY A 9 6.96 18.78 5.33
C GLY A 9 6.04 17.88 4.49
N GLN A 10 6.51 17.46 3.31
CA GLN A 10 5.74 16.58 2.42
C GLN A 10 5.22 15.34 3.17
N PRO A 11 4.09 14.73 2.77
CA PRO A 11 3.56 13.57 3.46
C PRO A 11 4.48 12.33 3.38
N TRP A 12 4.37 11.47 4.39
CA TRP A 12 4.81 10.09 4.34
C TRP A 12 3.62 9.19 4.04
N ALA A 13 3.87 8.10 3.32
CA ALA A 13 2.88 7.08 3.02
C ALA A 13 3.32 5.73 3.57
N SER A 14 2.39 5.04 4.23
CA SER A 14 2.57 3.65 4.64
C SER A 14 1.48 2.78 4.02
N ILE A 15 1.88 1.66 3.44
CA ILE A 15 0.98 0.65 2.86
C ILE A 15 1.20 -0.66 3.61
N ASP A 16 0.15 -1.18 4.23
CA ASP A 16 0.14 -2.49 4.90
C ASP A 16 -0.64 -3.48 4.05
N ILE A 17 0.04 -4.52 3.58
CA ILE A 17 -0.52 -5.59 2.74
C ILE A 17 -0.76 -6.81 3.64
N GLY A 18 -1.97 -6.87 4.19
CA GLY A 18 -2.43 -7.92 5.08
C GLY A 18 -3.10 -9.11 4.38
N SER A 19 -3.26 -10.21 5.10
CA SER A 19 -4.00 -11.38 4.60
C SER A 19 -5.48 -11.08 4.33
N ASN A 20 -6.10 -10.23 5.17
CA ASN A 20 -7.52 -9.92 5.05
C ASN A 20 -7.79 -8.54 4.44
N SER A 21 -6.97 -7.55 4.77
CA SER A 21 -7.20 -6.16 4.37
C SER A 21 -5.89 -5.50 4.01
N PHE A 22 -5.96 -4.56 3.07
CA PHE A 22 -4.86 -3.63 2.80
C PHE A 22 -5.18 -2.29 3.44
N ARG A 23 -4.15 -1.56 3.84
CA ARG A 23 -4.30 -0.22 4.42
C ARG A 23 -3.32 0.75 3.77
N LEU A 24 -3.77 1.98 3.58
CA LEU A 24 -2.94 3.12 3.22
C LEU A 24 -3.11 4.20 4.29
N GLU A 25 -2.03 4.67 4.86
CA GLU A 25 -2.04 5.81 5.77
C GLU A 25 -1.05 6.87 5.30
N LEU A 26 -1.56 8.09 5.09
CA LEU A 26 -0.78 9.28 4.75
C LEU A 26 -0.69 10.17 5.98
N ALA A 27 0.51 10.66 6.30
CA ALA A 27 0.69 11.55 7.44
C ALA A 27 1.84 12.54 7.24
N ARG A 28 1.74 13.68 7.94
CA ARG A 28 2.85 14.63 8.05
C ARG A 28 3.50 14.50 9.42
N LEU A 29 4.82 14.67 9.42
CA LEU A 29 5.66 14.72 10.60
C LEU A 29 6.28 16.11 10.69
N SER A 30 6.14 16.77 11.84
CA SER A 30 6.78 18.06 12.13
C SER A 30 7.25 18.08 13.58
N GLY A 31 8.56 17.90 13.78
CA GLY A 31 9.11 17.54 15.09
C GLY A 31 8.45 16.26 15.60
N ASP A 32 7.97 16.28 16.84
CA ASP A 32 7.27 15.16 17.47
C ASP A 32 5.76 15.11 17.16
N ARG A 33 5.26 15.98 16.26
CA ARG A 33 3.84 16.00 15.91
C ARG A 33 3.56 15.12 14.71
N TYR A 34 2.68 14.14 14.93
CA TYR A 34 2.07 13.31 13.90
C TYR A 34 0.71 13.88 13.52
N GLN A 35 0.49 14.11 12.22
CA GLN A 35 -0.82 14.48 11.69
C GLN A 35 -1.21 13.53 10.56
N ARG A 36 -2.19 12.67 10.83
CA ARG A 36 -2.84 11.86 9.79
C ARG A 36 -3.59 12.75 8.81
N ILE A 37 -3.36 12.54 7.53
CA ILE A 37 -4.06 13.19 6.41
C ILE A 37 -5.17 12.26 5.90
N THR A 38 -4.78 11.03 5.57
CA THR A 38 -5.66 10.04 4.95
C THR A 38 -5.45 8.69 5.62
N TYR A 39 -6.54 7.94 5.76
CA TYR A 39 -6.50 6.54 6.15
C TYR A 39 -7.53 5.78 5.33
N LEU A 40 -7.07 4.84 4.53
CA LEU A 40 -7.88 3.93 3.74
C LEU A 40 -7.67 2.50 4.24
N LYS A 41 -8.73 1.72 4.28
CA LYS A 41 -8.69 0.30 4.62
C LYS A 41 -9.67 -0.45 3.75
N GLU A 42 -9.14 -1.36 2.95
CA GLU A 42 -9.94 -2.15 2.01
C GLU A 42 -9.89 -3.64 2.36
N SER A 43 -11.03 -4.30 2.30
CA SER A 43 -11.12 -5.75 2.51
C SER A 43 -10.80 -6.48 1.21
N VAL A 44 -9.60 -7.03 1.11
CA VAL A 44 -9.07 -7.70 -0.10
C VAL A 44 -9.18 -9.22 0.00
N ARG A 45 -9.07 -9.76 1.22
CA ARG A 45 -9.05 -11.19 1.52
C ARG A 45 -8.02 -11.94 0.65
N LEU A 46 -6.80 -11.42 0.59
CA LEU A 46 -5.70 -12.01 -0.19
C LEU A 46 -5.40 -13.43 0.28
N GLY A 47 -5.39 -13.68 1.58
CA GLY A 47 -5.13 -15.00 2.18
C GLY A 47 -6.18 -16.04 1.84
N ALA A 48 -7.42 -15.64 1.55
CA ALA A 48 -8.46 -16.57 1.10
C ALA A 48 -8.22 -17.11 -0.32
N GLY A 49 -7.28 -16.52 -1.06
CA GLY A 49 -6.85 -17.02 -2.36
C GLY A 49 -5.51 -17.72 -2.35
N LEU A 50 -5.00 -18.13 -1.18
CA LEU A 50 -3.87 -19.05 -1.13
C LEU A 50 -4.42 -20.47 -1.30
N ASP A 51 -4.01 -21.16 -2.36
CA ASP A 51 -4.42 -22.53 -2.62
C ASP A 51 -3.60 -23.55 -1.79
N GLU A 52 -3.95 -24.84 -1.91
CA GLU A 52 -3.26 -25.94 -1.24
C GLU A 52 -1.78 -26.09 -1.63
N ASN A 53 -1.37 -25.52 -2.77
CA ASN A 53 0.01 -25.53 -3.24
C ASN A 53 0.80 -24.31 -2.74
N GLY A 54 0.18 -23.42 -1.98
CA GLY A 54 0.76 -22.17 -1.53
C GLY A 54 0.90 -21.14 -2.65
N MET A 55 0.06 -21.21 -3.68
CA MET A 55 0.00 -20.24 -4.77
C MET A 55 -1.16 -19.29 -4.55
N LEU A 56 -0.93 -18.00 -4.79
CA LEU A 56 -2.02 -17.04 -4.90
C LEU A 56 -2.80 -17.29 -6.19
N THR A 57 -4.12 -17.42 -6.08
CA THR A 57 -5.01 -17.46 -7.24
C THR A 57 -4.99 -16.14 -7.98
N GLU A 58 -5.22 -16.18 -9.29
CA GLU A 58 -5.27 -14.97 -10.12
C GLU A 58 -6.36 -14.01 -9.63
N GLU A 59 -7.51 -14.52 -9.21
CA GLU A 59 -8.60 -13.68 -8.69
C GLU A 59 -8.18 -12.91 -7.44
N ALA A 60 -7.43 -13.53 -6.54
CA ALA A 60 -6.93 -12.86 -5.34
C ALA A 60 -5.85 -11.83 -5.67
N MET A 61 -4.97 -12.14 -6.62
CA MET A 61 -3.99 -11.17 -7.12
C MET A 61 -4.70 -9.97 -7.75
N GLN A 62 -5.71 -10.17 -8.59
CA GLN A 62 -6.47 -9.08 -9.24
C GLN A 62 -7.18 -8.19 -8.22
N ARG A 63 -7.83 -8.75 -7.20
CA ARG A 63 -8.42 -7.95 -6.11
C ARG A 63 -7.37 -7.11 -5.38
N GLY A 64 -6.21 -7.72 -5.08
CA GLY A 64 -5.10 -7.01 -4.44
C GLY A 64 -4.58 -5.86 -5.30
N LEU A 65 -4.35 -6.11 -6.58
CA LEU A 65 -3.84 -5.12 -7.52
C LEU A 65 -4.83 -3.99 -7.78
N ALA A 66 -6.13 -4.29 -7.86
CA ALA A 66 -7.17 -3.27 -7.98
C ALA A 66 -7.18 -2.33 -6.77
N CYS A 67 -7.03 -2.88 -5.56
CA CYS A 67 -6.90 -2.08 -4.34
C CYS A 67 -5.63 -1.21 -4.36
N LEU A 68 -4.48 -1.79 -4.71
CA LEU A 68 -3.21 -1.06 -4.77
C LEU A 68 -3.21 0.04 -5.83
N LYS A 69 -3.88 -0.18 -6.97
CA LYS A 69 -4.08 0.88 -7.98
C LYS A 69 -4.82 2.08 -7.40
N GLY A 70 -5.88 1.86 -6.62
CA GLY A 70 -6.59 2.94 -5.93
C GLY A 70 -5.74 3.66 -4.88
N PHE A 71 -4.79 2.95 -4.26
CA PHE A 71 -3.79 3.58 -3.39
C PHE A 71 -2.79 4.41 -4.19
N GLY A 72 -2.33 3.92 -5.35
CA GLY A 72 -1.43 4.66 -6.26
C GLY A 72 -1.97 6.06 -6.61
N ASP A 73 -3.28 6.18 -6.83
CA ASP A 73 -3.94 7.47 -7.09
C ASP A 73 -3.79 8.47 -5.91
N GLN A 74 -3.63 7.97 -4.67
CA GLN A 74 -3.39 8.80 -3.47
C GLN A 74 -1.90 9.14 -3.26
N LEU A 75 -0.99 8.42 -3.92
CA LEU A 75 0.46 8.58 -3.78
C LEU A 75 1.05 9.56 -4.80
N VAL A 76 0.25 10.02 -5.77
CA VAL A 76 0.68 10.96 -6.81
C VAL A 76 1.29 12.21 -6.17
N GLY A 77 2.54 12.50 -6.54
CA GLY A 77 3.29 13.66 -6.03
C GLY A 77 3.99 13.45 -4.69
N ILE A 78 3.88 12.26 -4.08
CA ILE A 78 4.69 11.86 -2.93
C ILE A 78 5.99 11.23 -3.45
N PRO A 79 7.18 11.69 -3.01
CA PRO A 79 8.44 11.07 -3.40
C PRO A 79 8.53 9.61 -2.92
N SER A 80 9.09 8.74 -3.74
CA SER A 80 9.17 7.30 -3.47
C SER A 80 9.97 6.97 -2.21
N GLU A 81 10.95 7.80 -1.83
CA GLU A 81 11.70 7.65 -0.58
C GLU A 81 10.83 7.81 0.68
N ARG A 82 9.65 8.43 0.54
CA ARG A 82 8.66 8.64 1.61
C ARG A 82 7.50 7.65 1.57
N ILE A 83 7.54 6.68 0.66
CA ILE A 83 6.55 5.61 0.55
C ILE A 83 7.17 4.32 1.09
N ARG A 84 6.44 3.65 1.98
CA ARG A 84 6.83 2.37 2.56
C ARG A 84 5.69 1.38 2.46
N ALA A 85 5.89 0.31 1.69
CA ALA A 85 4.97 -0.81 1.63
C ALA A 85 5.53 -2.01 2.41
N VAL A 86 4.69 -2.63 3.23
CA VAL A 86 5.05 -3.80 4.03
C VAL A 86 4.02 -4.90 3.79
N ALA A 87 4.50 -6.09 3.45
CA ALA A 87 3.69 -7.27 3.28
C ALA A 87 3.83 -8.22 4.47
N THR A 88 2.71 -8.78 4.92
CA THR A 88 2.68 -9.67 6.10
C THR A 88 2.52 -11.14 5.71
N GLN A 89 1.66 -11.90 6.40
CA GLN A 89 1.66 -13.36 6.42
C GLN A 89 1.41 -14.01 5.05
N THR A 90 0.32 -13.67 4.36
CA THR A 90 -0.04 -14.34 3.10
C THR A 90 1.07 -14.28 2.06
N LEU A 91 1.71 -13.13 1.87
CA LEU A 91 2.80 -13.00 0.91
C LEU A 91 4.09 -13.66 1.37
N ARG A 92 4.31 -13.88 2.67
CA ARG A 92 5.44 -14.72 3.13
C ARG A 92 5.24 -16.19 2.76
N GLU A 93 4.00 -16.68 2.82
CA GLU A 93 3.63 -18.07 2.52
C GLU A 93 3.50 -18.33 1.02
N ALA A 94 3.07 -17.34 0.24
CA ALA A 94 2.86 -17.49 -1.19
C ALA A 94 4.16 -17.75 -1.97
N ARG A 95 4.23 -18.89 -2.67
CA ARG A 95 5.36 -19.28 -3.51
C ARG A 95 5.53 -18.38 -4.74
N ASN A 96 4.42 -17.87 -5.28
CA ASN A 96 4.40 -16.92 -6.38
C ASN A 96 4.36 -15.45 -5.93
N ARG A 97 4.72 -15.12 -4.68
CA ARG A 97 4.70 -13.74 -4.17
C ARG A 97 5.44 -12.74 -5.07
N ASN A 98 6.56 -13.15 -5.66
CA ASN A 98 7.37 -12.25 -6.50
C ASN A 98 6.60 -11.81 -7.76
N ALA A 99 5.74 -12.69 -8.31
CA ALA A 99 4.89 -12.34 -9.44
C ALA A 99 3.82 -11.31 -9.03
N PHE A 100 3.25 -11.45 -7.84
CA PHE A 100 2.35 -10.44 -7.30
C PHE A 100 3.08 -9.11 -7.03
N LEU A 101 4.26 -9.16 -6.38
CA LEU A 101 5.02 -7.96 -6.02
C LEU A 101 5.47 -7.16 -7.25
N ALA A 102 5.95 -7.82 -8.31
CA ALA A 102 6.32 -7.12 -9.55
C ALA A 102 5.13 -6.38 -10.18
N ARG A 103 3.93 -6.98 -10.14
CA ARG A 103 2.69 -6.33 -10.60
C ARG A 103 2.24 -5.23 -9.65
N ALA A 104 2.44 -5.40 -8.35
CA ALA A 104 2.10 -4.42 -7.32
C ALA A 104 2.96 -3.15 -7.43
N GLU A 105 4.26 -3.30 -7.67
CA GLU A 105 5.17 -2.18 -7.93
C GLU A 105 4.71 -1.39 -9.17
N ALA A 106 4.39 -2.07 -10.26
CA ALA A 106 3.92 -1.41 -11.49
C ALA A 106 2.62 -0.60 -11.32
N VAL A 107 1.72 -0.98 -10.40
CA VAL A 107 0.46 -0.24 -10.17
C VAL A 107 0.57 0.86 -9.10
N LEU A 108 1.56 0.79 -8.22
CA LEU A 108 1.82 1.83 -7.22
C LEU A 108 2.64 3.01 -7.78
N GLY A 109 3.43 2.76 -8.82
CA GLY A 109 4.40 3.73 -9.37
C GLY A 109 5.68 3.80 -8.56
#